data_AF-A0AA96HS97-F1
#
_entry.id   AF-A0AA96HS97-F1
#
_cell.length_a   1.000
_cell.length_b   1.000
_cell.length_c   1.000
_cell.angle_alpha   90.00
_cell.angle_beta   90.00
_cell.angle_gamma   90.00
#
_symmetry.space_group_name_H-M   'P 1'
#
loop_
_entity.id
_entity.type
_entity.pdbx_description
1 polymer ?
#
loop_
_entity_poly.entity_id
_entity_poly.type
_entity_poly.pdbx_seq_one_letter_code
_entity_poly.pdbx_strand_id
1 'polypeptide(L)'
;MNARVNIEGLGKTTHDEMYFSSGMFSSQVSHVDGENILLKDGITAKQAFSCLIEVLVDDVVSVCKLMDGQHYVIAVLSRQDKSQQTIQTPGVKQLSITADSIRILGKTRVQTIAGQTLSMICVGGRIATHAKELIQHAACNLISKARNHFNHAEHYAVKAQDLVSIQGQHNLIEAQKEMRLNAEHINMG
;
A
#
# COMPACT_ATOMS: atom_id res chain seq x y z
N MET A 1 31.90 39.35 28.51
CA MET A 1 31.13 38.19 29.01
C MET A 1 31.40 37.03 28.06
N ASN A 2 32.43 36.23 28.34
CA ASN A 2 32.80 35.04 27.57
C ASN A 2 33.13 33.96 28.58
N ALA A 3 32.24 33.00 28.76
CA ALA A 3 32.49 31.84 29.61
C ALA A 3 33.24 30.78 28.78
N ARG A 4 34.54 30.65 29.03
CA ARG A 4 35.32 29.46 28.67
C ARG A 4 34.94 28.36 29.65
N VAL A 5 34.36 27.27 29.16
CA VAL A 5 34.23 26.04 29.95
C VAL A 5 35.45 25.17 29.64
N ASN A 6 36.35 25.10 30.61
CA ASN A 6 37.47 24.19 30.66
C ASN A 6 36.95 22.83 31.13
N ILE A 7 37.16 21.76 30.37
CA ILE A 7 36.83 20.39 30.77
C ILE A 7 38.13 19.60 30.75
N GLU A 8 38.91 19.73 31.81
CA GLU A 8 39.96 18.78 32.15
C GLU A 8 39.44 17.85 33.26
N GLY A 9 39.48 16.54 32.97
CA GLY A 9 39.51 15.50 33.98
C GLY A 9 38.18 14.87 34.34
N LEU A 10 37.86 13.75 33.70
CA LEU A 10 37.16 12.62 34.33
C LEU A 10 37.37 11.35 33.49
N GLY A 11 37.96 10.32 34.12
CA GLY A 11 37.77 8.92 33.75
C GLY A 11 38.69 8.37 32.65
N LYS A 12 39.77 7.71 33.08
CA LYS A 12 40.36 6.61 32.30
C LYS A 12 39.34 5.45 32.29
N THR A 13 38.45 5.44 31.31
CA THR A 13 37.77 4.23 30.87
C THR A 13 38.50 3.73 29.63
N THR A 14 39.16 2.58 29.76
CA THR A 14 39.49 1.69 28.64
C THR A 14 38.20 1.31 27.92
N HIS A 15 37.74 2.19 27.05
CA HIS A 15 36.91 1.80 25.92
C HIS A 15 37.86 1.64 24.76
N ASP A 16 37.83 0.45 24.15
CA ASP A 16 38.32 0.20 22.80
C ASP A 16 37.87 1.37 21.92
N GLU A 17 38.78 2.32 21.69
CA GLU A 17 38.70 3.21 20.54
C GLU A 17 38.94 2.33 19.32
N MET A 18 37.90 1.60 18.89
CA MET A 18 37.77 1.19 17.51
C MET A 18 37.67 2.48 16.69
N TYR A 19 38.84 3.00 16.32
CA TYR A 19 38.98 4.00 15.28
C TYR A 19 38.49 3.36 13.98
N PHE A 20 37.18 3.39 13.75
CA PHE A 20 36.64 3.17 12.43
C PHE A 20 37.03 4.38 11.58
N SER A 21 38.13 4.26 10.84
CA SER A 21 38.39 5.14 9.70
C SER A 21 37.45 4.75 8.54
N SER A 22 36.14 4.77 8.81
CA SER A 22 35.11 4.75 7.78
C SER A 22 35.07 6.13 7.15
N GLY A 23 35.54 6.22 5.91
CA GLY A 23 35.48 7.46 5.14
C GLY A 23 34.04 7.68 4.67
N MET A 24 33.46 8.82 5.04
CA MET A 24 32.25 9.32 4.39
C MET A 24 32.62 10.32 3.30
N PHE A 25 32.02 10.18 2.13
CA PHE A 25 32.17 11.13 1.03
C PHE A 25 30.85 11.28 0.27
N SER A 26 30.78 12.30 -0.57
CA SER A 26 29.67 12.47 -1.51
C SER A 26 30.12 12.21 -2.93
N SER A 27 29.27 11.57 -3.72
CA SER A 27 29.52 11.36 -5.15
C SER A 27 28.20 11.42 -5.92
N GLN A 28 28.29 11.45 -7.24
CA GLN A 28 27.13 11.45 -8.11
C GLN A 28 26.94 10.07 -8.72
N VAL A 29 25.69 9.61 -8.79
CA VAL A 29 25.32 8.33 -9.39
C VAL A 29 25.44 8.42 -10.90
N SER A 30 26.21 7.51 -11.50
CA SER A 30 26.37 7.37 -12.95
C SER A 30 25.47 6.28 -13.52
N HIS A 31 25.32 5.16 -12.81
CA HIS A 31 24.52 4.03 -13.26
C HIS A 31 23.96 3.23 -12.07
N VAL A 32 22.79 2.63 -12.25
CA VAL A 32 22.13 1.78 -11.26
C VAL A 32 21.75 0.46 -11.93
N ASP A 33 22.26 -0.66 -11.42
CA ASP A 33 21.99 -2.02 -11.89
C ASP A 33 21.65 -2.92 -10.69
N GLY A 34 20.35 -3.05 -10.40
CA GLY A 34 19.86 -3.78 -9.24
C GLY A 34 20.38 -3.18 -7.93
N GLU A 35 21.17 -3.96 -7.18
CA GLU A 35 21.80 -3.51 -5.93
C GLU A 35 23.12 -2.76 -6.14
N ASN A 36 23.69 -2.80 -7.35
CA ASN A 36 24.97 -2.19 -7.65
C ASN A 36 24.79 -0.79 -8.22
N ILE A 37 25.43 0.19 -7.60
CA ILE A 37 25.38 1.60 -7.95
C ILE A 37 26.78 2.02 -8.35
N LEU A 38 26.97 2.43 -9.61
CA LEU A 38 28.22 2.99 -10.09
C LEU A 38 28.20 4.51 -9.93
N LEU A 39 29.24 5.04 -9.29
CA LEU A 39 29.43 6.46 -9.05
C LEU A 39 30.33 7.08 -10.14
N LYS A 40 30.26 8.40 -10.34
CA LYS A 40 31.04 9.11 -11.38
C LYS A 40 32.56 9.08 -11.15
N ASP A 41 33.00 8.80 -9.93
CA ASP A 41 34.41 8.58 -9.56
C ASP A 41 34.90 7.15 -9.88
N GLY A 42 34.04 6.29 -10.44
CA GLY A 42 34.35 4.91 -10.79
C GLY A 42 34.16 3.93 -9.62
N ILE A 43 33.71 4.38 -8.46
CA ILE A 43 33.46 3.52 -7.30
C ILE A 43 32.11 2.81 -7.45
N THR A 44 32.09 1.52 -7.17
CA THR A 44 30.85 0.75 -7.02
C THR A 44 30.42 0.74 -5.55
N ALA A 45 29.16 1.07 -5.30
CA ALA A 45 28.52 1.04 -4.00
C ALA A 45 27.22 0.24 -4.04
N LYS A 46 26.73 -0.17 -2.87
CA LYS A 46 25.39 -0.75 -2.70
C LYS A 46 24.48 0.21 -1.97
N GLN A 47 23.17 0.09 -2.15
CA GLN A 47 22.24 0.81 -1.30
C GLN A 47 22.26 0.24 0.11
N ALA A 48 22.48 1.09 1.12
CA ALA A 48 22.38 0.66 2.50
C ALA A 48 20.94 0.29 2.83
N PHE A 49 20.75 -0.71 3.70
CA PHE A 49 19.42 -1.10 4.19
C PHE A 49 18.67 0.07 4.85
N SER A 50 19.39 1.01 5.45
CA SER A 50 18.83 2.22 6.06
C SER A 50 18.43 3.30 5.05
N CYS A 51 18.90 3.21 3.81
CA CYS A 51 18.58 4.17 2.76
C CYS A 51 17.21 3.81 2.17
N LEU A 52 16.15 4.49 2.63
CA LEU A 52 14.78 4.20 2.18
C LEU A 52 14.39 4.92 0.88
N ILE A 53 15.18 5.91 0.46
CA ILE A 53 14.94 6.63 -0.79
C ILE A 53 15.54 5.83 -1.93
N GLU A 54 14.74 5.57 -2.96
CA GLU A 54 15.20 4.96 -4.21
C GLU A 54 16.29 5.83 -4.85
N VAL A 55 17.46 5.23 -5.11
CA VAL A 55 18.61 5.90 -5.74
C VAL A 55 18.46 5.87 -7.26
N LEU A 56 18.57 7.03 -7.90
CA LEU A 56 18.45 7.19 -9.36
C LEU A 56 19.75 7.73 -9.96
N VAL A 57 19.87 7.59 -11.28
CA VAL A 57 20.96 8.22 -12.05
C VAL A 57 20.95 9.74 -11.84
N ASP A 58 22.15 10.32 -11.78
CA ASP A 58 22.42 11.73 -11.51
C ASP A 58 22.09 12.23 -10.09
N ASP A 59 21.62 11.37 -9.18
CA ASP A 59 21.53 11.71 -7.77
C ASP A 59 22.89 12.03 -7.18
N VAL A 60 22.94 13.04 -6.31
CA VAL A 60 24.08 13.25 -5.41
C VAL A 60 23.81 12.46 -4.15
N VAL A 61 24.71 11.56 -3.79
CA VAL A 61 24.54 10.61 -2.68
C VAL A 61 25.65 10.74 -1.65
N SER A 62 25.34 10.40 -0.41
CA SER A 62 26.34 10.18 0.65
C SER A 62 26.71 8.71 0.70
N VAL A 63 28.02 8.46 0.68
CA VAL A 63 28.61 7.12 0.62
C VAL A 63 29.45 6.91 1.86
N CYS A 64 29.26 5.77 2.51
CA CYS A 64 30.10 5.29 3.60
C CYS A 64 30.99 4.16 3.10
N LYS A 65 32.30 4.28 3.31
CA LYS A 65 33.26 3.20 3.09
C LYS A 65 33.45 2.42 4.39
N LEU A 66 33.23 1.10 4.34
CA LEU A 66 33.50 0.18 5.43
C LEU A 66 34.98 -0.24 5.46
N MET A 67 35.41 -0.85 6.58
CA MET A 67 36.79 -1.32 6.76
C MET A 67 37.21 -2.37 5.73
N ASP A 68 36.28 -3.18 5.25
CA ASP A 68 36.52 -4.21 4.23
C ASP A 68 36.61 -3.63 2.80
N GLY A 69 36.51 -2.31 2.66
CA GLY A 69 36.57 -1.60 1.39
C GLY A 69 35.23 -1.55 0.64
N GLN A 70 34.14 -2.10 1.18
CA GLN A 70 32.82 -1.97 0.58
C GLN A 70 32.28 -0.55 0.75
N HIS A 71 31.49 -0.11 -0.23
CA HIS A 71 30.88 1.20 -0.24
C HIS A 71 29.36 1.07 -0.19
N TYR A 72 28.73 1.91 0.64
CA TYR A 72 27.29 1.93 0.80
C TYR A 72 26.74 3.34 0.65
N VAL A 73 25.73 3.50 -0.21
CA VAL A 73 24.92 4.71 -0.27
C VAL A 73 24.00 4.72 0.94
N ILE A 74 24.19 5.69 1.83
CA ILE A 74 23.40 5.81 3.06
C ILE A 74 22.26 6.83 2.93
N ALA A 75 22.40 7.80 2.01
CA ALA A 75 21.39 8.83 1.78
C ALA A 75 21.52 9.43 0.37
N VAL A 76 20.39 9.82 -0.22
CA VAL A 76 20.34 10.74 -1.37
C VAL A 76 20.35 12.16 -0.82
N LEU A 77 21.41 12.92 -1.13
CA LEU A 77 21.63 14.28 -0.65
C LEU A 77 20.87 15.30 -1.49
N SER A 78 20.86 15.12 -2.81
CA SER A 78 20.09 15.97 -3.72
C SER A 78 19.74 15.25 -5.01
N ARG A 79 18.60 15.65 -5.58
CA ARG A 79 18.13 15.24 -6.90
C ARG A 79 17.78 16.47 -7.71
N GLN A 80 18.18 16.47 -8.98
CA GLN A 80 17.95 17.58 -9.89
C GLN A 80 16.46 17.72 -10.22
N ASP A 81 15.81 16.60 -10.57
CA ASP A 81 14.36 16.53 -10.72
C ASP A 81 13.68 16.21 -9.38
N LYS A 82 12.91 17.16 -8.86
CA LYS A 82 12.17 17.04 -7.60
C LYS A 82 10.71 16.64 -7.80
N SER A 83 10.33 16.24 -9.01
CA SER A 83 8.95 15.87 -9.37
C SER A 83 8.46 14.64 -8.59
N GLN A 84 9.36 13.68 -8.32
CA GLN A 84 9.00 12.42 -7.67
C GLN A 84 10.11 11.89 -6.76
N GLN A 85 9.70 11.41 -5.59
CA GLN A 85 10.52 10.63 -4.68
C GLN A 85 9.75 9.38 -4.25
N THR A 86 10.41 8.23 -4.31
CA THR A 86 9.84 6.95 -3.89
C THR A 86 10.54 6.50 -2.62
N ILE A 87 9.75 6.18 -1.59
CA ILE A 87 10.22 5.43 -0.42
C ILE A 87 10.06 3.96 -0.74
N GLN A 88 11.14 3.21 -0.74
CA GLN A 88 11.16 1.77 -1.01
C GLN A 88 11.89 1.02 0.10
N THR A 89 11.50 -0.22 0.31
CA THR A 89 12.17 -1.16 1.22
C THR A 89 12.47 -2.46 0.45
N PRO A 90 13.46 -2.43 -0.47
CA PRO A 90 13.76 -3.60 -1.29
C PRO A 90 14.16 -4.79 -0.40
N GLY A 91 13.67 -5.98 -0.76
CA GLY A 91 14.02 -7.24 -0.08
C GLY A 91 13.30 -7.51 1.25
N VAL A 92 12.46 -6.60 1.76
CA VAL A 92 11.69 -6.86 2.99
C VAL A 92 10.34 -7.49 2.70
N LYS A 93 9.95 -8.46 3.54
CA LYS A 93 8.61 -9.09 3.46
C LYS A 93 7.53 -8.29 4.19
N GLN A 94 7.94 -7.46 5.14
CA GLN A 94 7.05 -6.71 6.00
C GLN A 94 7.71 -5.38 6.40
N LEU A 95 6.94 -4.31 6.33
CA LEU A 95 7.29 -3.00 6.87
C LEU A 95 6.30 -2.66 7.99
N SER A 96 6.82 -2.31 9.17
CA SER A 96 6.02 -1.87 10.31
C SER A 96 6.49 -0.50 10.77
N ILE A 97 5.56 0.45 10.90
CA ILE A 97 5.82 1.81 11.38
C ILE A 97 5.13 1.95 12.74
N THR A 98 5.92 2.21 13.78
CA THR A 98 5.44 2.36 15.16
C THR A 98 5.85 3.72 15.69
N ALA A 99 4.87 4.51 16.15
CA ALA A 99 5.08 5.79 16.80
C ALA A 99 3.82 6.18 17.59
N ASP A 100 3.97 7.09 18.56
CA ASP A 100 2.83 7.65 19.31
C ASP A 100 1.85 8.38 18.39
N SER A 101 2.36 9.01 17.33
CA SER A 101 1.52 9.61 16.28
C SER A 101 2.20 9.55 14.92
N ILE A 102 1.42 9.21 13.89
CA ILE A 102 1.85 9.21 12.47
C ILE A 102 0.85 10.08 11.71
N ARG A 103 1.35 11.02 10.89
CA ARG A 103 0.53 11.88 10.04
C ARG A 103 1.04 11.82 8.60
N ILE A 104 0.15 11.54 7.66
CA ILE A 104 0.42 11.59 6.22
C ILE A 104 -0.44 12.71 5.63
N LEU A 105 0.21 13.69 5.01
CA LEU A 105 -0.45 14.85 4.40
C LEU A 105 -0.11 14.92 2.91
N GLY A 106 -1.13 14.83 2.06
CA GLY A 106 -1.01 15.12 0.63
C GLY A 106 -1.66 16.47 0.32
N LYS A 107 -0.97 17.35 -0.40
CA LYS A 107 -1.52 18.65 -0.82
C LYS A 107 -2.72 18.50 -1.76
N THR A 108 -2.64 17.54 -2.67
CA THR A 108 -3.66 17.29 -3.69
C THR A 108 -4.39 15.98 -3.44
N ARG A 109 -3.64 14.92 -3.12
CA ARG A 109 -4.19 13.57 -3.01
C ARG A 109 -3.29 12.69 -2.15
N VAL A 110 -3.90 11.79 -1.38
CA VAL A 110 -3.25 10.61 -0.79
C VAL A 110 -3.97 9.38 -1.34
N GLN A 111 -3.22 8.44 -1.92
CA GLN A 111 -3.77 7.17 -2.41
C GLN A 111 -3.04 6.01 -1.74
N THR A 112 -3.81 4.99 -1.37
CA THR A 112 -3.29 3.72 -0.87
C THR A 112 -3.80 2.61 -1.79
N ILE A 113 -2.90 1.80 -2.32
CA ILE A 113 -3.21 0.72 -3.25
C ILE A 113 -2.62 -0.57 -2.66
N ALA A 114 -3.42 -1.63 -2.62
CA ALA A 114 -2.98 -2.96 -2.22
C ALA A 114 -3.26 -3.95 -3.35
N GLY A 115 -2.27 -4.80 -3.68
CA GLY A 115 -2.42 -5.80 -4.73
C GLY A 115 -3.40 -6.93 -4.39
N GLN A 116 -3.68 -7.16 -3.10
CA GLN A 116 -4.60 -8.21 -2.63
C GLN A 116 -5.64 -7.67 -1.65
N THR A 117 -5.22 -7.20 -0.48
CA THR A 117 -6.14 -6.77 0.58
C THR A 117 -5.61 -5.52 1.28
N LEU A 118 -6.50 -4.56 1.50
CA LEU A 118 -6.27 -3.40 2.35
C LEU A 118 -7.19 -3.50 3.56
N SER A 119 -6.63 -3.56 4.77
CA SER A 119 -7.38 -3.58 6.03
C SER A 119 -6.96 -2.39 6.88
N MET A 120 -7.94 -1.67 7.44
CA MET A 120 -7.73 -0.58 8.38
C MET A 120 -8.46 -0.91 9.68
N ILE A 121 -7.69 -1.06 10.76
CA ILE A 121 -8.21 -1.43 12.08
C ILE A 121 -7.82 -0.32 13.05
N CYS A 122 -8.80 0.15 13.84
CA CYS A 122 -8.57 1.08 14.94
C CYS A 122 -9.09 0.44 16.22
N VAL A 123 -8.21 0.29 17.21
CA VAL A 123 -8.56 -0.28 18.51
C VAL A 123 -8.81 0.87 19.49
N GLY A 124 -10.01 0.92 20.07
CA GLY A 124 -10.37 1.93 21.08
C GLY A 124 -10.56 3.36 20.56
N GLY A 125 -10.50 3.58 19.24
CA GLY A 125 -10.66 4.89 18.61
C GLY A 125 -11.72 4.88 17.49
N ARG A 126 -11.60 5.83 16.57
CA ARG A 126 -12.50 5.97 15.40
C ARG A 126 -11.72 6.11 14.11
N ILE A 127 -12.19 5.45 13.06
CA ILE A 127 -11.82 5.74 11.67
C ILE A 127 -12.84 6.75 11.16
N ALA A 128 -12.43 8.00 10.95
CA ALA A 128 -13.28 9.04 10.39
C ALA A 128 -12.95 9.24 8.92
N THR A 129 -13.92 9.00 8.04
CA THR A 129 -13.81 9.26 6.60
C THR A 129 -14.94 10.19 6.17
N HIS A 130 -14.63 11.28 5.47
CA HIS A 130 -15.64 12.14 4.86
C HIS A 130 -16.14 11.48 3.55
N ALA A 131 -17.12 10.59 3.69
CA ALA A 131 -17.54 9.71 2.62
C ALA A 131 -18.79 10.22 1.90
N LYS A 132 -18.62 11.16 0.97
CA LYS A 132 -19.66 11.39 -0.06
C LYS A 132 -19.69 10.24 -1.09
N GLU A 133 -18.58 9.50 -1.25
CA GLU A 133 -18.39 8.52 -2.33
C GLU A 133 -18.45 7.04 -1.91
N LEU A 134 -18.25 6.69 -0.63
CA LEU A 134 -18.33 5.28 -0.19
C LEU A 134 -19.75 4.68 -0.29
N ILE A 135 -20.77 5.52 -0.08
CA ILE A 135 -22.18 5.10 -0.17
C ILE A 135 -22.54 4.70 -1.62
N GLN A 136 -21.95 5.37 -2.61
CA GLN A 136 -22.23 5.12 -4.02
C GLN A 136 -21.65 3.78 -4.48
N HIS A 137 -20.48 3.37 -3.99
CA HIS A 137 -19.92 2.04 -4.29
C HIS A 137 -20.64 0.90 -3.57
N ALA A 138 -21.08 1.09 -2.32
CA ALA A 138 -21.92 0.11 -1.64
C ALA A 138 -23.27 -0.08 -2.36
N ALA A 139 -23.90 1.03 -2.77
CA ALA A 139 -25.13 1.01 -3.56
C ALA A 139 -24.92 0.33 -4.93
N CYS A 140 -23.85 0.66 -5.65
CA CYS A 140 -23.53 0.02 -6.93
C CYS A 140 -23.24 -1.49 -6.77
N ASN A 141 -22.56 -1.90 -5.69
CA ASN A 141 -22.30 -3.33 -5.44
C ASN A 141 -23.58 -4.10 -5.07
N LEU A 142 -24.50 -3.48 -4.32
CA LEU A 142 -25.83 -4.03 -4.05
C LEU A 142 -26.67 -4.12 -5.33
N ILE A 143 -26.70 -3.07 -6.14
CA ILE A 143 -27.44 -3.03 -7.41
C ILE A 143 -26.85 -4.03 -8.41
N SER A 144 -25.53 -4.16 -8.51
CA SER A 144 -24.88 -5.14 -9.38
C SER A 144 -25.07 -6.58 -8.89
N LYS A 145 -25.04 -6.83 -7.58
CA LYS A 145 -25.40 -8.15 -7.03
C LYS A 145 -26.88 -8.50 -7.25
N ALA A 146 -27.77 -7.53 -7.08
CA ALA A 146 -29.19 -7.70 -7.39
C ALA A 146 -29.41 -7.97 -8.88
N ARG A 147 -28.82 -7.17 -9.77
CA ARG A 147 -28.90 -7.37 -11.23
C ARG A 147 -28.32 -8.71 -11.66
N ASN A 148 -27.23 -9.19 -11.07
CA ASN A 148 -26.69 -10.51 -11.40
C ASN A 148 -27.59 -11.67 -10.91
N HIS A 149 -28.37 -11.48 -9.85
CA HIS A 149 -29.38 -12.46 -9.41
C HIS A 149 -30.65 -12.42 -10.28
N PHE A 150 -31.05 -11.24 -10.75
CA PHE A 150 -32.22 -11.11 -11.63
C PHE A 150 -31.93 -11.45 -13.10
N ASN A 151 -30.72 -11.20 -13.60
CA ASN A 151 -30.36 -11.49 -15.00
C ASN A 151 -30.08 -12.97 -15.28
N HIS A 152 -29.95 -13.83 -14.27
CA HIS A 152 -29.84 -15.29 -14.46
C HIS A 152 -31.20 -16.02 -14.55
N ALA A 153 -32.31 -15.28 -14.63
CA ALA A 153 -33.66 -15.86 -14.70
C ALA A 153 -34.36 -15.61 -16.05
N GLU A 154 -33.63 -15.40 -17.15
CA GLU A 154 -34.27 -15.17 -18.46
C GLU A 154 -34.95 -16.44 -19.03
N HIS A 155 -34.50 -17.65 -18.69
CA HIS A 155 -35.15 -18.90 -19.12
C HIS A 155 -35.20 -19.94 -18.00
N TYR A 156 -36.25 -19.91 -17.16
CA TYR A 156 -36.55 -21.00 -16.24
C TYR A 156 -37.61 -21.93 -16.84
N ALA A 157 -37.22 -23.16 -17.19
CA ALA A 157 -38.15 -24.25 -17.45
C ALA A 157 -38.22 -25.11 -16.18
N VAL A 158 -39.19 -24.86 -15.31
CA VAL A 158 -39.44 -25.70 -14.13
C VAL A 158 -40.23 -26.92 -14.57
N LYS A 159 -39.59 -28.09 -14.58
CA LYS A 159 -40.25 -29.38 -14.80
C LYS A 159 -40.21 -30.15 -13.47
N ALA A 160 -41.26 -30.01 -12.67
CA ALA A 160 -41.42 -30.82 -11.45
C ALA A 160 -42.24 -32.06 -11.79
N GLN A 161 -41.86 -33.22 -11.25
CA GLN A 161 -42.60 -34.47 -11.47
C GLN A 161 -43.88 -34.55 -10.63
N ASP A 162 -43.91 -33.94 -9.44
CA ASP A 162 -45.05 -34.06 -8.51
C ASP A 162 -45.70 -32.73 -8.14
N LEU A 163 -45.00 -31.79 -7.48
CA LEU A 163 -45.64 -30.56 -6.98
C LEU A 163 -44.69 -29.36 -6.91
N VAL A 164 -45.17 -28.19 -7.36
CA VAL A 164 -44.54 -26.88 -7.14
C VAL A 164 -45.52 -26.03 -6.35
N SER A 165 -45.09 -25.53 -5.18
CA SER A 165 -45.87 -24.59 -4.37
C SER A 165 -45.20 -23.21 -4.42
N ILE A 166 -45.93 -22.21 -4.90
CA ILE A 166 -45.51 -20.80 -4.91
C ILE A 166 -46.44 -20.05 -3.95
N GLN A 167 -45.93 -19.62 -2.81
CA GLN A 167 -46.67 -18.82 -1.84
C GLN A 167 -46.17 -17.38 -1.88
N GLY A 168 -47.08 -16.44 -2.11
CA GLY A 168 -46.81 -15.01 -2.12
C GLY A 168 -48.03 -14.24 -1.65
N GLN A 169 -47.82 -13.09 -0.98
CA GLN A 169 -48.92 -12.24 -0.51
C GLN A 169 -49.72 -11.64 -1.68
N HIS A 170 -49.06 -11.41 -2.82
CA HIS A 170 -49.67 -11.03 -4.09
C HIS A 170 -48.91 -11.74 -5.21
N ASN A 171 -49.61 -12.54 -6.02
CA ASN A 171 -49.04 -13.20 -7.19
C ASN A 171 -49.73 -12.64 -8.44
N LEU A 172 -48.97 -11.92 -9.27
CA LEU A 172 -49.43 -11.48 -10.59
C LEU A 172 -48.70 -12.31 -11.64
N ILE A 173 -49.46 -13.09 -12.42
CA ILE A 173 -48.93 -13.87 -13.53
C ILE A 173 -49.39 -13.18 -14.81
N GLU A 174 -48.44 -12.62 -15.58
CA GLU A 174 -48.72 -11.94 -16.84
C GLU A 174 -48.00 -12.66 -17.98
N ALA A 175 -48.76 -13.08 -19.00
CA ALA A 175 -48.22 -13.82 -20.14
C ALA A 175 -48.30 -12.97 -21.41
N GLN A 176 -47.17 -12.79 -22.09
CA GLN A 176 -47.10 -11.97 -23.32
C GLN A 176 -47.61 -12.68 -24.58
N LYS A 177 -47.85 -13.99 -24.52
CA LYS A 177 -48.38 -14.78 -25.64
C LYS A 177 -49.55 -15.66 -25.22
N GLU A 178 -49.33 -16.94 -24.97
CA GLU A 178 -50.38 -17.91 -24.62
C GLU A 178 -50.00 -18.62 -23.32
N MET A 179 -50.92 -18.63 -22.36
CA MET A 179 -50.82 -19.41 -21.13
C MET A 179 -51.83 -20.55 -21.19
N ARG A 180 -51.36 -21.79 -21.10
CA ARG A 180 -52.22 -22.96 -20.96
C ARG A 180 -52.13 -23.50 -19.55
N LEU A 181 -53.19 -23.33 -18.79
CA LEU A 181 -53.35 -23.86 -17.46
C LEU A 181 -54.27 -25.08 -17.52
N ASN A 182 -53.72 -26.27 -17.28
CA ASN A 182 -54.52 -27.48 -17.08
C ASN A 182 -54.55 -27.76 -15.59
N ALA A 183 -55.70 -27.57 -14.97
CA ALA A 183 -55.91 -27.83 -13.55
C ALA A 183 -57.09 -28.80 -13.39
N GLU A 184 -56.92 -29.83 -12.57
CA GLU A 184 -58.01 -30.77 -12.25
C GLU A 184 -59.00 -30.15 -11.26
N HIS A 185 -58.52 -29.31 -10.34
CA HIS A 185 -59.35 -28.54 -9.42
C HIS A 185 -58.78 -27.14 -9.22
N ILE A 186 -59.63 -26.12 -9.40
CA ILE A 186 -59.35 -24.74 -8.99
C ILE A 186 -60.35 -24.43 -7.89
N ASN A 187 -59.85 -24.25 -6.66
CA ASN A 187 -60.69 -23.79 -5.56
C ASN A 187 -60.42 -22.30 -5.36
N MET A 188 -61.38 -21.48 -5.75
CA MET A 188 -61.40 -20.05 -5.49
C MET A 188 -62.32 -19.89 -4.30
N GLY A 189 -61.75 -19.58 -3.14
CA GLY A 189 -62.54 -19.26 -1.94
C GLY A 189 -63.49 -18.11 -2.19
#